data_AF-A0AAJ1WVP9-F1
#
_entry.id   AF-A0AAJ1WVP9-F1
#
_cell.length_a   1.000
_cell.length_b   1.000
_cell.length_c   1.000
_cell.angle_alpha   90.00
_cell.angle_beta   90.00
_cell.angle_gamma   90.00
#
_symmetry.space_group_name_H-M   'P 1'
#
loop_
_entity.id
_entity.type
_entity.pdbx_description
1 polymer ?
#
loop_
_entity_poly.entity_id
_entity_poly.type
_entity_poly.pdbx_seq_one_letter_code
_entity_poly.pdbx_strand_id
1 'polypeptide(L)' 'MRVVVDLNRCQGYAQCCYAAPEHFEVRGHEILFYDPAPPEAKREQIERAQQACPVRAIEVESAGLTEEAEL' A
#
# COMPACT_ATOMS: atom_id res chain seq x y z
N MET A 1 6.79 -1.59 -8.98
CA MET A 1 6.74 -2.09 -7.59
C MET A 1 5.49 -2.93 -7.35
N ARG A 2 5.46 -3.71 -6.27
CA ARG A 2 4.27 -4.47 -5.81
C ARG A 2 3.81 -3.93 -4.46
N VAL A 3 2.50 -3.74 -4.31
CA VAL A 3 1.85 -3.32 -3.07
C VAL A 3 0.92 -4.42 -2.57
N VAL A 4 1.06 -4.78 -1.30
CA VAL A 4 0.17 -5.74 -0.62
C VAL A 4 -0.44 -5.04 0.58
N VAL A 5 -1.75 -5.17 0.75
CA VAL A 5 -2.45 -4.67 1.94
C VAL A 5 -3.08 -5.83 2.69
N ASP A 6 -2.70 -6.01 3.95
CA ASP A 6 -3.38 -6.94 4.85
C ASP A 6 -4.73 -6.33 5.26
N LEU A 7 -5.79 -6.74 4.57
CA LEU A 7 -7.15 -6.27 4.82
C LEU A 7 -7.72 -6.78 6.16
N ASN A 8 -7.14 -7.81 6.78
CA ASN A 8 -7.53 -8.23 8.13
C ASN A 8 -6.94 -7.31 9.20
N ARG A 9 -5.80 -6.68 8.92
CA ARG A 9 -5.19 -5.67 9.80
C ARG A 9 -5.70 -4.26 9.55
N CYS A 10 -6.16 -3.97 8.33
CA CYS A 10 -6.72 -2.68 7.97
C CYS A 10 -7.92 -2.32 8.87
N GLN A 11 -7.94 -1.09 9.38
CA GLN A 11 -9.00 -0.57 10.27
C GLN A 11 -9.70 0.67 9.67
N GLY A 12 -9.57 0.91 8.36
CA GLY A 12 -10.31 1.99 7.70
C GLY A 12 -9.90 3.43 8.03
N TYR A 13 -8.72 3.69 8.63
CA TYR A 13 -8.26 5.06 8.97
C TYR A 13 -8.05 6.02 7.79
N ALA A 14 -8.09 5.51 6.55
CA ALA A 14 -8.00 6.24 5.29
C ALA A 14 -6.74 7.13 5.10
N GLN A 15 -5.71 7.00 5.94
CA GLN A 15 -4.48 7.80 5.80
C GLN A 15 -3.73 7.54 4.49
N CYS A 16 -3.77 6.31 3.98
CA CYS A 16 -3.24 5.96 2.67
C CYS A 16 -3.93 6.72 1.52
N CYS A 17 -5.24 6.97 1.64
CA CYS A 17 -6.00 7.74 0.65
C CYS A 17 -5.58 9.21 0.60
N TYR A 18 -5.15 9.80 1.72
CA TYR A 18 -4.59 11.16 1.72
C TYR A 18 -3.17 11.20 1.15
N ALA A 19 -2.35 10.19 1.45
CA ALA A 19 -0.95 10.14 1.01
C ALA A 19 -0.80 9.79 -0.49
N ALA A 20 -1.69 8.96 -1.03
CA ALA A 20 -1.67 8.50 -2.42
C ALA A 20 -3.10 8.30 -2.96
N PRO A 21 -3.88 9.38 -3.17
CA PRO A 21 -5.31 9.31 -3.54
C PRO A 21 -5.57 8.64 -4.88
N GLU A 22 -4.59 8.60 -5.78
CA GLU A 22 -4.71 7.92 -7.08
C GLU A 22 -4.61 6.38 -6.95
N HIS A 23 -4.10 5.86 -5.83
CA HIS A 23 -3.81 4.43 -5.65
C HIS A 23 -4.52 3.78 -4.48
N PHE A 24 -5.18 4.55 -3.61
CA PHE A 24 -5.94 4.05 -2.47
C PHE A 24 -7.26 4.78 -2.35
N GLU A 25 -8.34 4.03 -2.19
CA GLU A 25 -9.70 4.57 -2.07
C GLU A 25 -10.48 3.75 -1.04
N VAL A 26 -10.99 4.40 0.02
CA VAL A 26 -11.98 3.77 0.90
C VAL A 26 -13.37 4.05 0.35
N ARG A 27 -14.16 2.99 0.15
CA ARG A 27 -15.56 3.07 -0.26
C ARG A 27 -16.46 2.55 0.86
N GLY A 28 -17.60 3.23 1.06
CA GLY A 28 -18.51 2.89 2.15
C GLY A 28 -17.89 3.17 3.52
N HIS A 29 -18.19 2.34 4.51
CA HIS A 29 -17.70 2.56 5.88
C HIS A 29 -16.23 2.19 6.09
N GLU A 30 -15.71 1.16 5.40
CA GLU A 30 -14.33 0.66 5.67
C GLU A 30 -13.69 -0.18 4.55
N ILE A 31 -14.30 -0.26 3.35
CA ILE A 31 -13.78 -1.13 2.29
C ILE A 31 -12.67 -0.40 1.54
N LEU A 32 -11.43 -0.85 1.71
CA LEU A 32 -10.27 -0.31 1.01
C LEU A 32 -10.08 -0.97 -0.36
N PHE A 33 -10.08 -0.15 -1.41
CA PHE A 33 -9.61 -0.48 -2.75
C PHE A 33 -8.22 0.12 -2.94
N TYR A 34 -7.33 -0.62 -3.62
CA TYR A 34 -6.00 -0.14 -3.91
C TYR A 34 -5.43 -0.71 -5.21
N ASP A 35 -4.46 -0.02 -5.79
CA ASP A 35 -3.68 -0.50 -6.93
C ASP A 35 -2.53 -1.41 -6.44
N PRO A 36 -2.52 -2.71 -6.78
CA PRO A 36 -1.47 -3.64 -6.34
C PRO A 36 -0.15 -3.49 -7.12
N ALA A 37 -0.16 -2.81 -8.26
CA ALA A 37 1.00 -2.67 -9.14
C ALA A 37 1.21 -1.22 -9.62
N PRO A 38 1.34 -0.25 -8.70
CA PRO A 38 1.52 1.15 -9.07
C PRO A 38 2.85 1.36 -9.82
N PRO A 39 2.89 2.32 -10.76
CA PRO A 39 4.08 2.60 -11.54
C PRO A 39 5.20 3.14 -10.65
N GLU A 40 6.44 2.84 -11.00
CA GLU A 40 7.61 3.19 -10.20
C GLU A 40 7.73 4.70 -9.92
N ALA A 41 7.25 5.54 -10.83
CA ALA A 41 7.20 7.00 -10.66
C ALA A 41 6.36 7.47 -9.45
N LYS A 42 5.48 6.61 -8.92
CA LYS A 42 4.61 6.90 -7.77
C LYS A 42 5.17 6.36 -6.46
N ARG A 43 6.38 5.77 -6.47
CA ARG A 43 7.03 5.14 -5.30
C ARG A 43 6.96 6.01 -4.05
N GLU A 44 7.35 7.28 -4.14
CA GLU A 44 7.36 8.18 -2.98
C GLU A 44 5.95 8.38 -2.38
N GLN A 45 4.90 8.39 -3.20
CA GLN A 45 3.52 8.48 -2.70
C GLN A 45 3.10 7.19 -2.00
N ILE A 46 3.45 6.04 -2.59
CA ILE A 46 3.15 4.72 -2.03
C ILE A 46 3.90 4.48 -0.70
N GLU A 47 5.18 4.87 -0.62
CA GLU A 47 5.97 4.77 0.62
C GLU A 47 5.43 5.70 1.71
N ARG A 48 4.97 6.91 1.35
CA ARG A 48 4.25 7.78 2.30
C ARG A 48 2.95 7.14 2.77
N ALA A 49 2.18 6.51 1.89
CA ALA A 49 0.96 5.80 2.27
C ALA A 49 1.26 4.63 3.23
N GLN A 50 2.33 3.89 2.98
CA GLN A 50 2.82 2.85 3.88
C GLN A 50 3.15 3.41 5.28
N GLN A 51 3.94 4.49 5.35
CA GLN A 51 4.31 5.11 6.62
C GLN A 51 3.12 5.73 7.37
N ALA A 52 2.14 6.23 6.64
CA ALA A 52 0.95 6.84 7.22
C ALA A 52 -0.04 5.82 7.83
N CYS A 53 0.11 4.52 7.54
CA CYS A 53 -0.77 3.47 8.05
C CYS A 53 -0.51 3.19 9.55
N PRO A 54 -1.42 3.55 10.48
CA PRO A 54 -1.16 3.42 11.92
C PRO A 54 -0.98 1.97 12.39
N VAL A 55 -1.63 1.04 11.69
CA VAL A 55 -1.63 -0.40 11.98
C VAL A 55 -0.64 -1.18 11.12
N ARG A 56 0.17 -0.48 10.30
CA ARG A 56 1.20 -1.04 9.40
C ARG A 56 0.68 -2.19 8.53
N ALA A 57 -0.47 -1.99 7.88
CA ALA A 57 -1.11 -2.99 7.03
C ALA A 57 -0.58 -3.01 5.58
N ILE A 58 0.30 -2.08 5.19
CA ILE A 58 0.75 -1.89 3.81
C ILE A 58 2.21 -2.35 3.68
N GLU A 59 2.46 -3.25 2.73
CA GLU A 59 3.79 -3.74 2.35
C GLU A 59 4.09 -3.33 0.91
N VAL A 60 5.35 -2.97 0.66
CA VAL A 60 5.81 -2.47 -0.65
C VAL A 60 7.10 -3.20 -1.01
N GLU A 61 7.08 -3.92 -2.13
CA GLU A 61 8.24 -4.62 -2.68
C GLU A 61 8.76 -3.87 -3.92
N SER A 62 10.06 -3.60 -3.95
CA SER A 62 10.77 -3.14 -5.15
C SER A 62 10.77 -4.26 -6.20
N ALA A 63 10.63 -3.89 -7.47
CA ALA A 63 10.54 -4.84 -8.59
C ALA A 63 11.89 -5.55 -8.92
N GLY A 64 12.78 -5.75 -7.95
CA GLY A 64 14.15 -6.20 -8.22
C GLY A 64 14.91 -6.92 -7.11
N LEU A 65 14.25 -7.63 -6.17
CA LEU A 65 14.95 -8.41 -5.13
C LEU A 65 14.33 -9.78 -4.81
N THR A 66 13.64 -10.42 -5.77
CA THR A 66 13.10 -11.78 -5.57
C THR A 66 14.02 -12.87 -6.11
N GLU A 67 15.29 -12.91 -5.68
CA GLU A 67 16.17 -14.06 -5.95
C GLU A 67 17.03 -14.52 -4.74
N GLU A 68 16.91 -13.97 -3.52
CA GLU A 68 17.78 -14.35 -2.38
C GLU A 68 17.06 -14.93 -1.14
N ALA A 69 15.77 -15.26 -1.21
CA ALA A 69 15.02 -15.80 -0.06
C ALA A 69 14.82 -17.34 -0.08
N GLU A 70 15.47 -18.07 -0.99
CA GLU A 70 15.41 -19.55 -1.06
C GLU A 70 16.78 -20.24 -0.87
N LEU A 71 17.66 -19.72 0.00
CA LEU A 71 18.90 -20.42 0.41
C LEU A 71 19.00 -20.62 1.93
#